data_AF-A0A955DTC2-F1
#
_entry.id   AF-A0A955DTC2-F1
#
_cell.length_a   1.000
_cell.length_b   1.000
_cell.length_c   1.000
_cell.angle_alpha   90.00
_cell.angle_beta   90.00
_cell.angle_gamma   90.00
#
_symmetry.space_group_name_H-M   'P 1'
#
loop_
_entity.id
_entity.type
_entity.pdbx_description
1 polymer ?
#
loop_
_entity_poly.entity_id
_entity_poly.type
_entity_poly.pdbx_seq_one_letter_code
_entity_poly.pdbx_strand_id
1 'polypeptide(L)' 'MPDPLSSQGRHLDASDPEQAIDEVRRAHDALKAEIHKVIVGQEQVVDQMLMALFCRGHALVVGVPGLAKTLLISTIS' A
#
# COMPACT_ATOMS: atom_id res chain seq x y z
N MET A 1 4.79 -22.95 28.81
CA MET A 1 4.27 -22.53 27.48
C MET A 1 5.10 -21.35 27.03
N PRO A 2 5.88 -21.49 25.95
CA PRO A 2 6.63 -20.38 25.38
C PRO A 2 5.67 -19.42 24.64
N ASP A 3 5.98 -18.14 24.74
CA ASP A 3 5.23 -17.01 24.19
C ASP A 3 5.13 -17.08 22.65
N PRO A 4 3.92 -17.10 22.06
CA PRO A 4 3.73 -17.15 20.61
C PRO A 4 4.18 -15.89 19.86
N LEU A 5 4.61 -14.83 20.58
CA LEU A 5 5.06 -13.56 20.00
C LEU A 5 6.58 -13.35 20.09
N SER A 6 7.33 -14.37 20.54
CA SER A 6 8.78 -14.27 20.76
C SER A 6 9.66 -14.65 19.56
N SER A 7 9.08 -14.95 18.39
CA SER A 7 9.88 -15.22 17.18
C SER A 7 9.60 -14.21 16.06
N GLN A 8 10.57 -13.30 15.94
CA GLN A 8 10.98 -12.61 14.71
C GLN A 8 10.31 -11.26 14.42
N GLY A 9 11.04 -10.20 14.77
CA GLY A 9 11.04 -9.02 13.91
C GLY A 9 11.41 -9.48 12.51
N ARG A 10 10.49 -9.31 11.55
CA ARG A 10 10.69 -9.65 10.14
C ARG A 10 11.96 -8.95 9.64
N HIS A 11 13.05 -9.69 9.63
CA HIS A 11 14.26 -9.25 8.97
C HIS A 11 13.97 -9.40 7.48
N LEU A 12 13.96 -8.29 6.76
CA LEU A 12 13.89 -8.32 5.31
C LEU A 12 15.23 -8.89 4.84
N ASP A 13 15.29 -10.22 4.70
CA ASP A 13 16.42 -10.91 4.09
C ASP A 13 16.42 -10.55 2.59
N ALA A 14 17.05 -9.42 2.27
CA ALA A 14 17.20 -8.95 0.88
C ALA A 14 17.99 -9.93 -0.02
N SER A 15 18.45 -11.05 0.54
CA SER A 15 19.14 -12.15 -0.13
C SER A 15 18.20 -13.07 -0.93
N ASP A 16 16.89 -13.06 -0.68
CA ASP A 16 15.89 -13.79 -1.46
C ASP A 16 14.90 -12.83 -2.15
N PRO A 17 15.16 -12.47 -3.42
CA PRO A 17 14.30 -11.57 -4.18
C PRO A 17 12.86 -12.07 -4.34
N GLU A 18 12.63 -13.39 -4.39
CA GLU A 18 11.29 -13.96 -4.57
C GLU A 18 10.41 -13.71 -3.35
N GLN A 19 10.97 -13.93 -2.15
CA GLN A 19 10.27 -13.65 -0.89
C GLN A 19 9.95 -12.17 -0.73
N ALA A 20 10.90 -11.28 -1.04
CA ALA A 20 10.69 -9.84 -0.96
C ALA A 20 9.56 -9.37 -1.91
N ILE A 21 9.50 -9.94 -3.13
CA ILE A 21 8.43 -9.64 -4.10
C ILE A 21 7.07 -10.10 -3.56
N ASP A 22 7.00 -11.29 -2.99
CA ASP A 22 5.76 -11.84 -2.44
C ASP A 22 5.24 -11.02 -1.24
N GLU A 23 6.13 -10.54 -0.37
CA GLU A 23 5.75 -9.66 0.73
C GLU A 23 5.19 -8.32 0.23
N VAL A 24 5.86 -7.70 -0.75
CA VAL A 24 5.38 -6.45 -1.36
C VAL A 24 4.03 -6.66 -2.04
N ARG A 25 3.84 -7.77 -2.76
CA ARG A 25 2.56 -8.11 -3.39
C ARG A 25 1.45 -8.25 -2.35
N ARG A 26 1.69 -8.98 -1.25
CA ARG A 26 0.72 -9.14 -0.16
C ARG A 26 0.36 -7.81 0.49
N ALA A 27 1.34 -6.96 0.76
CA ALA A 27 1.11 -5.64 1.32
C ALA A 27 0.32 -4.74 0.35
N HIS A 28 0.69 -4.74 -0.93
CA HIS A 28 -0.02 -4.03 -1.99
C HIS A 28 -1.50 -4.44 -2.06
N ASP A 29 -1.79 -5.75 -2.14
CA ASP A 29 -3.15 -6.25 -2.29
C ASP A 29 -4.01 -5.96 -1.06
N ALA A 30 -3.43 -6.05 0.15
CA ALA A 30 -4.12 -5.72 1.39
C ALA A 30 -4.48 -4.23 1.45
N LEU A 31 -3.54 -3.32 1.18
CA LEU A 31 -3.81 -1.88 1.14
C LEU A 31 -4.82 -1.52 0.06
N LYS A 32 -4.67 -2.11 -1.14
CA LYS A 32 -5.57 -1.89 -2.26
C LYS A 32 -6.99 -2.32 -1.92
N ALA A 33 -7.18 -3.45 -1.23
CA ALA A 33 -8.49 -3.91 -0.80
C ALA A 33 -9.16 -2.95 0.19
N GLU A 34 -8.42 -2.40 1.17
CA GLU A 34 -8.96 -1.42 2.11
C GLU A 34 -9.37 -0.12 1.42
N ILE A 35 -8.56 0.38 0.48
CA ILE A 35 -8.86 1.60 -0.27
C ILE A 35 -10.13 1.44 -1.13
N HIS A 36 -10.33 0.27 -1.74
CA HIS A 36 -11.51 -0.03 -2.58
C HIS A 36 -12.83 -0.09 -1.82
N LYS A 37 -12.81 -0.16 -0.48
CA LYS A 37 -14.05 -0.05 0.32
C LYS A 37 -14.65 1.35 0.25
N VAL A 38 -13.85 2.36 -0.05
CA VAL A 38 -14.23 3.77 -0.02
C VAL A 38 -14.09 4.44 -1.40
N ILE A 39 -13.09 4.04 -2.18
CA ILE A 39 -12.78 4.62 -3.49
C ILE A 39 -13.24 3.68 -4.61
N VAL A 40 -14.08 4.21 -5.51
CA VAL A 40 -14.62 3.45 -6.65
C VAL A 40 -14.14 4.07 -7.96
N GLY A 41 -13.66 3.23 -8.88
CA GLY A 41 -13.32 3.63 -10.26
C GLY A 41 -11.98 4.37 -10.44
N GLN A 42 -11.13 4.43 -9.42
CA GLN A 42 -9.83 5.14 -9.44
C GLN A 42 -8.62 4.20 -9.30
N GLU A 43 -8.72 2.99 -9.86
CA GLU A 43 -7.72 1.92 -9.76
C GLU A 43 -6.29 2.39 -10.09
N GLN A 44 -6.12 3.04 -11.24
CA GLN A 44 -4.80 3.47 -11.71
C GLN A 44 -4.15 4.51 -10.78
N VAL A 45 -4.95 5.41 -10.19
CA VAL A 45 -4.45 6.44 -9.27
C VAL A 45 -4.03 5.80 -7.95
N VAL A 46 -4.80 4.83 -7.46
CA VAL A 46 -4.46 4.05 -6.27
C VAL A 46 -3.15 3.30 -6.47
N ASP A 47 -2.99 2.61 -7.60
CA ASP A 47 -1.76 1.86 -7.91
C ASP A 47 -0.53 2.80 -7.96
N GLN A 48 -0.64 3.96 -8.62
CA GLN A 48 0.45 4.95 -8.68
C GLN A 48 0.80 5.52 -7.31
N MET A 49 -0.19 5.71 -6.43
CA MET A 49 0.01 6.25 -5.09
C MET A 49 0.67 5.23 -4.16
N LEU A 50 0.24 3.95 -4.23
CA LEU A 50 0.90 2.85 -3.52
C LEU A 50 2.34 2.66 -4.00
N MET A 51 2.58 2.78 -5.31
CA MET A 51 3.93 2.73 -5.88
C MET A 51 4.81 3.86 -5.33
N ALA A 52 4.30 5.10 -5.30
CA ALA A 52 5.02 6.22 -4.71
C ALA A 52 5.32 5.98 -3.22
N LEU A 53 4.37 5.44 -2.46
CA LEU A 53 4.54 5.14 -1.04
C LEU A 53 5.64 4.08 -0.80
N PHE A 54 5.60 2.96 -1.51
CA PHE A 54 6.59 1.88 -1.36
C PHE A 54 8.00 2.32 -1.79
N CYS A 55 8.09 3.17 -2.83
CA CYS A 55 9.36 3.74 -3.29
C CYS A 55 9.84 4.93 -2.45
N ARG A 56 9.11 5.32 -1.38
CA ARG A 56 9.37 6.54 -0.57
C ARG A 56 9.42 7.81 -1.42
N GLY A 57 8.69 7.83 -2.52
CA GLY A 57 8.51 8.96 -3.41
C GLY A 57 7.37 9.88 -2.96
N HIS A 58 7.11 10.91 -3.76
CA HIS A 58 6.02 11.85 -3.55
C HIS A 58 5.08 11.83 -4.74
N ALA A 59 3.78 11.95 -4.49
CA ALA A 59 2.75 12.04 -5.51
C ALA A 59 1.94 13.33 -5.32
N LEU A 60 1.58 13.99 -6.43
CA LEU A 60 0.68 15.14 -6.45
C LEU A 60 -0.60 14.75 -7.19
N VAL A 61 -1.74 14.82 -6.49
CA VAL A 61 -3.03 14.43 -7.08
C VAL A 61 -3.76 15.68 -7.59
N VAL A 62 -3.80 15.85 -8.91
CA VAL A 62 -4.44 17.00 -9.58
C VAL A 62 -5.66 16.53 -10.39
N GLY A 63 -6.73 17.32 -10.38
CA GLY A 63 -7.87 17.11 -11.29
C GLY A 63 -9.04 18.05 -10.97
N VAL A 64 -10.12 17.92 -11.73
CA VAL A 64 -11.33 18.76 -11.57
C VAL A 64 -12.09 18.47 -10.26
N PRO A 65 -12.81 19.44 -9.67
CA PRO A 65 -13.58 19.24 -8.44
C PRO A 65 -14.54 18.04 -8.51
N GLY A 66 -14.77 17.35 -7.38
CA GLY A 66 -15.74 16.25 -7.29
C GLY A 66 -15.20 14.84 -7.59
N LEU A 67 -13.94 14.68 -8.00
CA LEU A 67 -13.34 13.36 -8.28
C LEU A 67 -12.79 12.62 -7.04
N ALA A 68 -13.44 12.79 -5.88
CA ALA A 68 -13.05 12.12 -4.63
C ALA A 68 -11.57 12.29 -4.19
N LYS A 69 -10.82 13.26 -4.73
CA LYS A 69 -9.39 13.48 -4.41
C LYS A 69 -9.12 13.61 -2.92
N THR A 70 -9.94 14.39 -2.21
CA THR A 70 -9.83 14.56 -0.77
C THR A 70 -10.07 13.25 -0.02
N LEU A 71 -11.09 12.49 -0.42
CA LEU A 71 -11.43 11.20 0.16
C LEU A 71 -10.30 10.18 -0.06
N LEU A 72 -9.69 10.20 -1.25
CA LEU A 72 -8.56 9.33 -1.60
C LEU A 72 -7.35 9.60 -0.70
N ILE A 73 -6.99 10.88 -0.49
CA ILE A 73 -5.88 11.24 0.41
C ILE A 73 -6.18 10.85 1.86
N SER A 74 -7.40 11.09 2.35
CA SER A 74 -7.78 10.75 3.73
C SER A 74 -7.90 9.25 3.99
N THR A 75 -8.06 8.43 2.94
CA THR A 75 -8.16 6.96 3.08
C THR A 75 -6.78 6.31 3.27
N ILE A 76 -5.71 7.01 2.89
CA ILE A 76 -4.33 6.48 2.89
C ILE A 76 -3.47 7.10 4.01
N SER A 77 -3.89 8.26 4.57
CA SER A 77 -3.23 8.91 5.72
C SER A 77 -3.63 8.27 7.05
#